data_AF-A0A396F355-F1
#
_entry.id   AF-A0A396F355-F1
#
_cell.length_a   1.000
_cell.length_b   1.000
_cell.length_c   1.000
_cell.angle_alpha   90.00
_cell.angle_beta   90.00
_cell.angle_gamma   90.00
#
_symmetry.space_group_name_H-M   'P 1'
#
loop_
_entity.id
_entity.type
_entity.pdbx_description
1 polymer ?
#
loop_
_entity_poly.entity_id
_entity_poly.type
_entity_poly.pdbx_seq_one_letter_code
_entity_poly.pdbx_strand_id
1 'polypeptide(L)'
;MIDTLNYEKVPVNFTYCFNGACKLADTCLRYQVSRHIPETKRSVRTLNLSYIKTEESCSEFMSDVPVKYAYGWGHMFDKLIHEKAVAIKDVMYNSKRGVLYLVVEK
;
A
#
# COMPACT_ATOMS: atom_id res chain seq x y z
N MET A 1 0.28 -14.06 -8.65
CA MET A 1 -0.03 -13.38 -9.94
C MET A 1 -1.32 -12.59 -9.78
N ILE A 2 -1.26 -11.30 -10.10
CA ILE A 2 -2.37 -10.36 -9.93
C ILE A 2 -3.15 -10.29 -11.24
N ASP A 3 -4.42 -10.72 -11.24
CA ASP A 3 -5.24 -10.77 -12.47
C ASP A 3 -5.99 -9.45 -12.73
N THR A 4 -6.33 -8.71 -11.68
CA THR A 4 -7.03 -7.42 -11.78
C THR A 4 -6.38 -6.38 -10.89
N LEU A 5 -5.60 -5.47 -11.48
CA LEU A 5 -5.02 -4.33 -10.78
C LEU A 5 -5.66 -3.03 -11.28
N ASN A 6 -6.22 -2.23 -10.37
CA ASN A 6 -6.56 -0.83 -10.68
C ASN A 6 -5.27 0.01 -10.62
N TYR A 7 -4.73 0.34 -11.79
CA TYR A 7 -3.48 1.09 -11.91
C TYR A 7 -3.55 2.50 -11.27
N GLU A 8 -4.72 3.13 -11.20
CA GLU A 8 -4.91 4.43 -10.55
C GLU A 8 -4.64 4.39 -9.03
N LYS A 9 -4.68 3.20 -8.42
CA LYS A 9 -4.31 3.01 -7.00
C LYS A 9 -2.80 2.84 -6.80
N VAL A 10 -2.01 2.71 -7.87
CA VAL A 10 -0.56 2.54 -7.74
C VAL A 10 0.08 3.87 -7.33
N PRO A 11 0.89 3.93 -6.26
CA PRO A 11 1.50 5.17 -5.81
C PRO A 11 2.36 5.83 -6.90
N VAL A 12 2.29 7.16 -7.02
CA VAL A 12 3.05 7.95 -8.02
C VAL A 12 4.55 7.65 -7.98
N ASN A 13 5.11 7.43 -6.78
CA ASN A 13 6.53 7.16 -6.58
C ASN A 13 6.90 5.67 -6.53
N PHE A 14 5.96 4.78 -6.89
CA PHE A 14 6.21 3.35 -6.93
C PHE A 14 7.33 3.02 -7.94
N THR A 15 8.24 2.14 -7.53
CA THR A 15 9.38 1.74 -8.36
C THR A 15 9.15 0.32 -8.88
N TYR A 16 9.08 0.22 -10.20
CA TYR A 16 8.76 -1.00 -10.93
C TYR A 16 10.01 -1.87 -11.12
N CYS A 17 9.79 -3.16 -11.35
CA CYS A 17 10.82 -4.09 -11.78
C CYS A 17 10.41 -4.73 -13.11
N PHE A 18 11.33 -4.79 -14.06
CA PHE A 18 11.14 -5.44 -15.36
C PHE A 18 12.00 -6.70 -15.51
N ASN A 19 12.59 -7.20 -14.43
CA ASN A 19 13.39 -8.43 -14.46
C ASN A 19 12.49 -9.67 -14.50
N GLY A 20 12.13 -10.11 -15.71
CA GLY A 20 11.36 -11.34 -15.93
C GLY A 20 12.14 -12.64 -15.68
N ALA A 21 13.47 -12.59 -15.61
CA ALA A 21 14.31 -13.76 -15.31
C ALA A 21 14.42 -14.05 -13.80
N CYS A 22 13.85 -13.19 -12.95
CA CYS A 22 13.86 -13.37 -11.51
C CYS A 22 12.97 -14.54 -11.09
N LYS A 23 13.50 -15.47 -10.28
CA LYS A 23 12.75 -16.61 -9.72
C LYS A 23 11.52 -16.19 -8.89
N LEU A 24 11.55 -14.98 -8.34
CA LEU A 24 10.48 -14.43 -7.49
C LEU A 24 9.48 -13.56 -8.29
N ALA A 25 9.61 -13.47 -9.62
CA ALA A 25 8.79 -12.58 -10.45
C ALA A 25 7.27 -12.82 -10.29
N ASP A 26 6.85 -14.09 -10.17
CA ASP A 26 5.44 -14.46 -10.07
C ASP A 26 4.76 -14.03 -8.76
N THR A 27 5.57 -13.82 -7.71
CA THR A 27 5.14 -13.40 -6.37
C THR A 27 5.67 -12.02 -5.98
N CYS A 28 6.26 -11.29 -6.93
CA CYS A 28 6.86 -9.96 -6.70
C CYS A 28 5.94 -8.86 -7.22
N LEU A 29 5.37 -8.07 -6.31
CA LEU A 29 4.49 -6.94 -6.62
C LEU A 29 5.11 -5.98 -7.62
N ARG A 30 6.41 -5.66 -7.48
CA ARG A 30 7.10 -4.73 -8.39
C ARG A 30 7.11 -5.20 -9.85
N TYR A 31 7.15 -6.52 -10.07
CA TYR A 31 7.09 -7.13 -11.40
C TYR A 31 5.64 -7.31 -11.86
N GLN A 32 4.76 -7.79 -10.99
CA GLN A 32 3.34 -8.00 -11.33
C GLN A 32 2.64 -6.69 -11.75
N VAL A 33 2.92 -5.58 -11.05
CA VAL A 33 2.35 -4.26 -11.36
C VAL A 33 2.89 -3.71 -12.69
N SER A 34 4.14 -4.02 -13.07
CA SER A 34 4.72 -3.50 -14.32
C SER A 34 4.02 -4.02 -15.58
N ARG A 35 3.37 -5.19 -15.50
CA ARG A 35 2.54 -5.77 -16.57
C ARG A 35 1.20 -5.07 -16.78
N HIS A 36 0.80 -4.21 -15.84
CA HIS A 36 -0.49 -3.52 -15.84
C HIS A 36 -0.35 -2.01 -16.15
N ILE A 37 0.84 -1.57 -16.60
CA ILE A 37 1.06 -0.17 -16.99
C ILE A 37 0.23 0.12 -18.25
N PRO A 38 -0.65 1.13 -18.23
CA PRO A 38 -1.43 1.50 -19.40
C PRO A 38 -0.57 2.23 -20.43
N GLU A 39 -0.91 2.10 -21.72
CA GLU A 39 -0.19 2.75 -22.83
C GLU A 39 -0.18 4.29 -22.73
N THR A 40 -1.15 4.86 -22.00
CA THR A 40 -1.24 6.31 -21.75
C THR A 40 -0.13 6.84 -20.84
N LYS A 41 0.60 5.98 -20.11
CA LYS A 41 1.70 6.40 -19.23
C LYS A 41 2.98 6.58 -20.02
N ARG A 42 3.42 7.84 -20.14
CA ARG A 42 4.66 8.24 -20.84
C ARG A 42 5.94 7.66 -20.23
N SER A 43 6.03 7.62 -18.90
CA SER A 43 7.24 7.16 -18.20
C SER A 43 6.93 6.62 -16.81
N VAL A 44 7.81 5.73 -16.33
CA VAL A 44 7.73 5.10 -15.01
C VAL A 44 9.12 5.01 -14.37
N ARG A 45 9.18 4.94 -13.03
CA ARG A 45 10.44 4.77 -12.29
C ARG A 45 10.78 3.29 -12.20
N THR A 46 11.91 2.86 -12.74
CA THR A 46 12.35 1.47 -12.66
C THR A 46 13.53 1.31 -11.72
N LEU A 47 13.65 0.13 -11.11
CA LEU A 47 14.88 -0.29 -10.45
C LEU A 47 16.01 -0.41 -11.48
N ASN A 48 17.23 -0.08 -11.04
CA ASN A 48 18.44 -0.32 -11.82
C ASN A 48 18.79 -1.81 -11.77
N LEU A 49 18.60 -2.52 -12.89
CA LEU A 49 18.85 -3.97 -12.95
C LEU A 49 20.31 -4.34 -12.68
N SER A 50 21.27 -3.47 -12.98
CA SER A 50 22.69 -3.70 -12.69
C SER A 50 22.99 -3.71 -11.19
N TYR A 51 22.10 -3.17 -10.35
CA TYR A 51 22.21 -3.21 -8.90
C TYR A 51 21.54 -4.44 -8.29
N ILE A 52 20.51 -4.98 -8.95
CA ILE A 52 19.74 -6.11 -8.43
C ILE A 52 20.55 -7.39 -8.60
N LYS A 53 20.93 -8.00 -7.48
CA LYS A 53 21.53 -9.33 -7.49
C LYS A 53 20.45 -10.35 -7.86
N THR A 54 20.69 -11.09 -8.93
CA THR A 54 19.79 -12.12 -9.47
C THR A 54 19.95 -13.48 -8.75
N GLU A 55 20.47 -13.46 -7.52
CA GLU A 55 20.70 -14.63 -6.69
C GLU A 55 19.38 -15.15 -6.06
N GLU A 56 19.48 -16.17 -5.20
CA GLU A 56 18.32 -16.84 -4.58
C GLU A 56 17.43 -15.89 -3.75
N SER A 57 18.01 -14.79 -3.23
CA SER A 57 17.28 -13.75 -2.49
C SER A 57 17.40 -12.38 -3.18
N CYS A 58 16.30 -11.88 -3.74
CA CYS A 58 16.24 -10.54 -4.30
C CYS A 58 16.10 -9.50 -3.17
N SER A 59 17.04 -8.56 -3.06
CA SER A 59 17.03 -7.49 -2.04
C SER A 59 15.84 -6.54 -2.19
N GLU A 60 15.34 -6.38 -3.41
CA GLU A 60 14.23 -5.50 -3.75
C GLU A 60 12.88 -6.22 -3.83
N PHE A 61 12.83 -7.46 -3.35
CA PHE A 61 11.61 -8.26 -3.34
C PHE A 61 10.50 -7.58 -2.54
N MET A 62 9.31 -7.55 -3.11
CA MET A 62 8.10 -7.05 -2.47
C MET A 62 6.99 -8.05 -2.76
N SER A 63 6.44 -8.67 -1.72
CA SER A 63 5.39 -9.67 -1.89
C SER A 63 4.14 -9.07 -2.53
N ASP A 64 3.51 -9.83 -3.43
CA ASP A 64 2.20 -9.51 -4.03
C ASP A 64 1.01 -9.83 -3.10
N VAL A 65 1.27 -10.44 -1.95
CA VAL A 65 0.22 -10.74 -0.96
C VAL A 65 -0.22 -9.45 -0.26
N PRO A 66 -1.52 -9.08 -0.31
CA PRO A 66 -2.01 -7.90 0.38
C PRO A 66 -1.83 -8.07 1.88
N VAL A 67 -1.13 -7.11 2.50
CA VAL A 67 -0.95 -7.08 3.95
C VAL A 67 -2.05 -6.22 4.56
N LYS A 68 -2.77 -6.79 5.53
CA LYS A 68 -3.80 -6.05 6.29
C LYS A 68 -3.11 -5.15 7.33
N TYR A 69 -2.88 -3.88 6.97
CA TYR A 69 -2.17 -2.92 7.83
C TYR A 69 -3.03 -2.31 8.96
N ALA A 70 -4.36 -2.46 8.93
CA ALA A 70 -5.21 -1.88 9.98
C ALA A 70 -6.29 -2.86 10.46
N TYR A 71 -6.32 -3.08 11.78
CA TYR A 71 -7.54 -3.39 12.49
C TYR A 71 -8.24 -2.05 12.74
N GLY A 72 -9.33 -1.79 12.04
CA GLY A 72 -10.07 -0.53 12.16
C GLY A 72 -10.54 -0.29 13.61
N TRP A 73 -10.64 0.99 13.99
CA TRP A 73 -11.23 1.44 15.26
C TRP A 73 -12.77 1.34 15.26
N GLY A 74 -13.35 0.48 14.42
CA GLY A 74 -14.79 0.44 14.15
C GLY A 74 -15.65 0.19 15.39
N HIS A 75 -15.09 -0.55 16.36
CA HIS A 75 -15.71 -0.84 17.64
C HIS A 75 -14.97 -0.23 18.84
N MET A 76 -14.01 0.67 18.61
CA MET A 76 -13.16 1.20 19.69
C MET A 76 -13.98 1.95 20.75
N PHE A 77 -15.15 2.47 20.35
CA PHE A 77 -16.04 3.22 21.23
C PHE A 77 -17.34 2.48 21.58
N ASP A 78 -17.52 1.21 21.18
CA ASP A 78 -18.76 0.48 21.42
C ASP A 78 -19.10 0.30 22.90
N LYS A 79 -18.07 0.29 23.75
CA LYS A 79 -18.20 0.20 25.20
C LYS A 79 -17.94 1.53 25.90
N LEU A 80 -17.91 2.63 25.15
CA LEU A 80 -17.68 3.95 25.72
C LEU A 80 -18.98 4.47 26.36
N ILE A 81 -18.96 4.57 27.69
CA ILE A 81 -20.05 5.19 28.45
C ILE A 81 -20.15 6.67 28.06
N HIS A 82 -21.39 7.17 27.92
CA HIS A 82 -21.68 8.51 27.39
C HIS A 82 -20.87 9.64 28.05
N GLU A 83 -20.72 9.62 29.38
CA GLU A 83 -19.94 10.63 30.12
C GLU A 83 -18.46 10.67 29.69
N LYS A 84 -17.86 9.50 29.43
CA LYS A 84 -16.48 9.41 28.93
C LYS A 84 -16.38 9.88 27.49
N ALA A 85 -17.42 9.66 26.68
CA ALA A 85 -17.50 10.15 25.31
C ALA A 85 -17.52 11.68 25.24
N VAL A 86 -18.28 12.34 26.13
CA VAL A 86 -18.34 13.81 26.22
C VAL A 86 -16.98 14.38 26.63
N ALA A 87 -16.34 13.80 27.65
CA ALA A 87 -15.01 14.24 28.09
C ALA A 87 -13.95 14.11 26.98
N ILE A 88 -13.96 12.99 26.24
CA ILE A 88 -13.04 12.79 25.10
C ILE A 88 -13.34 13.79 23.97
N LYS A 89 -14.62 14.03 23.67
CA LYS A 89 -15.03 15.01 22.66
C LYS A 89 -14.50 16.40 23.01
N ASP A 90 -14.67 16.85 24.24
CA ASP A 90 -14.19 18.17 24.68
C ASP A 90 -12.67 18.28 24.56
N VAL A 91 -11.92 17.23 24.93
CA VAL A 91 -10.46 17.21 24.75
C VAL A 91 -10.09 17.26 23.26
N MET A 92 -10.79 16.53 22.39
CA MET A 92 -10.50 16.52 20.94
C MET A 92 -10.80 17.88 20.29
N TYR A 93 -11.96 18.49 20.61
CA TYR A 93 -12.33 19.81 20.11
C TYR A 93 -11.33 20.90 20.55
N ASN A 94 -10.87 20.83 21.81
CA ASN A 94 -9.90 21.79 22.34
C ASN A 94 -8.45 21.49 21.90
N SER A 95 -8.16 20.26 21.49
CA SER A 95 -6.81 19.81 21.12
C SER A 95 -6.32 20.32 19.76
N LYS A 96 -7.17 20.88 18.88
CA LYS A 96 -6.82 21.36 17.53
C LYS A 96 -5.90 20.42 16.71
N ARG A 97 -5.97 19.09 16.92
CA ARG A 97 -5.18 18.12 16.15
C ARG A 97 -5.98 17.69 14.92
N GLY A 98 -5.35 17.84 13.77
CA GLY A 98 -5.96 17.88 12.44
C GLY A 98 -6.61 16.59 11.92
N VAL A 99 -7.24 16.76 10.75
CA VAL A 99 -8.02 15.76 10.00
C VAL A 99 -7.22 14.48 9.76
N LEU A 100 -7.76 13.34 10.23
CA LEU A 100 -7.28 12.00 9.90
C LEU A 100 -8.13 11.46 8.75
N TYR A 101 -7.51 11.13 7.62
CA TYR A 101 -8.19 10.53 6.47
C TYR A 101 -8.34 9.02 6.69
N LEU A 102 -9.58 8.53 6.67
CA LEU A 102 -9.93 7.12 6.80
C LEU A 102 -10.39 6.62 5.41
N VAL A 103 -9.60 5.76 4.79
CA VAL A 103 -9.99 5.10 3.54
C VAL A 103 -10.78 3.84 3.93
N VAL A 104 -12.09 3.87 3.68
CA VAL A 104 -12.99 2.74 3.90
C VAL A 104 -13.29 2.11 2.55
N GLU A 105 -12.83 0.88 2.31
CA GLU A 105 -13.28 0.09 1.17
C GLU A 105 -14.56 -0.67 1.56
N LYS A 106 -15.60 -0.53 0.74
CA LYS A 106 -16.89 -1.24 0.84
C LYS A 106 -16.78 -2.64 0.24
#